data_AF-A0A6N9PW61-F1
#
_entry.id   AF-A0A6N9PW61-F1
#
_cell.length_a   1.000
_cell.length_b   1.000
_cell.length_c   1.000
_cell.angle_alpha   90.00
_cell.angle_beta   90.00
_cell.angle_gamma   90.00
#
_symmetry.space_group_name_H-M   'P 1'
#
loop_
_entity.id
_entity.type
_entity.pdbx_description
1 polymer ?
#
loop_
_entity_poly.entity_id
_entity_poly.type
_entity_poly.pdbx_seq_one_letter_code
_entity_poly.pdbx_strand_id
1 'polypeptide(L)'
;MNEWDRLHRQAERYKAEYPSGIRIMLLSMGQDIHRVSDNTRGTVMAVDDIGTLHCRFDNGRSLGLIPSEDSFRKLTEEELAEEQEENQDMDEDCPSMRM
;
A
#
# COMPACT_ATOMS: atom_id res chain seq x y z
N MET A 1 -2.81 -15.30 -30.90
CA MET A 1 -2.88 -14.16 -29.96
C MET A 1 -1.49 -14.02 -29.37
N ASN A 2 -0.80 -12.90 -29.60
CA ASN A 2 0.58 -12.74 -29.17
C ASN A 2 0.66 -12.61 -27.64
N GLU A 3 1.68 -13.19 -27.04
CA GLU A 3 1.96 -13.13 -25.61
C GLU A 3 2.06 -11.68 -25.10
N TRP A 4 2.61 -10.80 -25.95
CA TRP A 4 2.64 -9.35 -25.76
C TRP A 4 1.27 -8.71 -25.54
N ASP A 5 0.24 -9.09 -26.32
CA ASP A 5 -1.09 -8.49 -26.22
C ASP A 5 -1.78 -8.89 -24.91
N ARG A 6 -1.54 -10.14 -24.47
CA ARG A 6 -2.04 -10.65 -23.20
C ARG A 6 -1.42 -9.92 -22.00
N LEU A 7 -0.10 -9.77 -22.01
CA LEU A 7 0.62 -9.07 -20.94
C LEU A 7 0.23 -7.60 -20.86
N HIS A 8 0.10 -6.94 -22.02
CA HIS A 8 -0.32 -5.55 -22.08
C HIS A 8 -1.72 -5.33 -21.51
N ARG A 9 -2.70 -6.17 -21.90
CA ARG A 9 -4.06 -6.11 -21.32
C ARG A 9 -4.05 -6.37 -19.81
N GLN A 10 -3.17 -7.25 -19.34
CA GLN A 10 -3.04 -7.52 -17.90
C GLN A 10 -2.53 -6.29 -17.14
N ALA A 11 -1.49 -5.63 -17.65
CA ALA A 11 -0.95 -4.42 -17.04
C ALA A 11 -1.97 -3.27 -17.02
N GLU A 12 -2.73 -3.08 -18.12
CA GLU A 12 -3.80 -2.09 -18.20
C GLU A 12 -4.93 -2.37 -17.18
N ARG A 13 -5.26 -3.63 -16.95
CA ARG A 13 -6.20 -4.01 -15.87
C ARG A 13 -5.66 -3.64 -14.49
N TYR A 14 -4.38 -3.89 -14.23
CA TYR A 14 -3.78 -3.52 -12.94
C TYR A 14 -3.72 -2.01 -12.74
N LYS A 15 -3.45 -1.22 -13.79
CA LYS A 15 -3.53 0.24 -13.73
C LYS A 15 -4.94 0.72 -13.38
N ALA A 16 -5.97 0.11 -13.97
CA ALA A 16 -7.36 0.45 -13.68
C ALA A 16 -7.79 0.04 -12.26
N GLU A 17 -7.27 -1.09 -11.78
CA GLU A 17 -7.63 -1.66 -10.49
C GLU A 17 -6.85 -1.02 -9.31
N TYR A 18 -5.65 -0.50 -9.57
CA TYR A 18 -4.78 0.16 -8.60
C TYR A 18 -4.34 1.54 -9.07
N PRO A 19 -5.22 2.56 -9.04
CA PRO A 19 -4.83 3.93 -9.28
C PRO A 19 -3.80 4.43 -8.26
N SER A 20 -3.00 5.41 -8.68
CA SER A 20 -2.06 6.12 -7.81
C SER A 20 -2.77 6.76 -6.62
N GLY A 21 -2.21 6.62 -5.42
CA GLY A 21 -2.76 7.17 -4.18
C GLY A 21 -3.45 6.15 -3.28
N ILE A 22 -3.71 4.93 -3.75
CA ILE A 22 -4.30 3.88 -2.91
C ILE A 22 -3.32 3.41 -1.83
N ARG A 23 -3.83 3.25 -0.61
CA ARG A 23 -3.11 2.61 0.48
C ARG A 23 -3.16 1.09 0.32
N ILE A 24 -2.02 0.44 0.47
CA ILE A 24 -1.90 -1.00 0.42
C ILE A 24 -1.13 -1.51 1.63
N MET A 25 -1.35 -2.77 1.97
CA MET A 25 -0.67 -3.46 3.03
C MET A 25 -0.03 -4.72 2.47
N LEU A 26 1.29 -4.80 2.63
CA LEU A 26 2.07 -5.97 2.27
C LEU A 26 1.85 -7.03 3.36
N LEU A 27 1.30 -8.18 2.99
CA LEU A 27 1.07 -9.28 3.92
C LEU A 27 2.30 -10.17 4.02
N SER A 28 2.87 -10.52 2.88
CA SER A 28 4.09 -11.31 2.79
C SER A 28 4.76 -10.97 1.48
N MET A 29 6.02 -10.58 1.59
CA MET A 29 6.92 -10.44 0.45
C MET A 29 7.57 -11.80 0.18
N GLY A 30 7.99 -12.07 -1.05
CA GLY A 30 8.56 -13.36 -1.46
C GLY A 30 9.82 -13.81 -0.70
N GLN A 31 10.60 -14.72 -1.28
CA GLN A 31 11.82 -15.25 -0.66
C GLN A 31 13.00 -14.25 -0.76
N ASP A 32 12.83 -13.06 -0.22
CA ASP A 32 13.83 -11.99 -0.29
C ASP A 32 14.61 -11.85 1.02
N ILE A 33 15.94 -11.72 0.90
CA ILE A 33 16.87 -11.56 2.04
C ILE A 33 16.70 -10.21 2.77
N HIS A 34 16.07 -9.23 2.11
CA HIS A 34 15.77 -7.90 2.65
C HIS A 34 14.26 -7.66 2.77
N ARG A 35 13.54 -8.71 3.16
CA ARG A 35 12.09 -8.69 3.36
C ARG A 35 11.69 -7.48 4.21
N VAL A 36 10.75 -6.70 3.68
CA VAL A 36 10.04 -5.71 4.49
C VAL A 36 9.19 -6.47 5.50
N SER A 37 9.07 -5.96 6.73
CA SER A 37 8.24 -6.59 7.75
C SER A 37 6.85 -6.90 7.21
N ASP A 38 6.37 -8.10 7.50
CA ASP A 38 4.98 -8.47 7.21
C ASP A 38 4.07 -7.40 7.84
N ASN A 39 2.92 -7.13 7.21
CA ASN A 39 1.96 -6.09 7.61
C ASN A 39 2.41 -4.64 7.41
N THR A 40 3.48 -4.37 6.66
CA THR A 40 3.88 -2.98 6.39
C THR A 40 2.92 -2.30 5.41
N ARG A 41 2.52 -1.08 5.76
CA ARG A 41 1.66 -0.24 4.93
C ARG A 41 2.47 0.61 3.97
N GLY A 42 1.89 0.84 2.81
CA GLY A 42 2.45 1.69 1.78
C GLY A 42 1.39 2.32 0.90
N THR A 43 1.83 3.22 0.04
CA THR A 43 0.97 3.96 -0.88
C THR A 43 1.42 3.70 -2.30
N VAL A 44 0.49 3.30 -3.17
CA VAL A 44 0.75 3.08 -4.60
C VAL A 44 1.07 4.44 -5.24
N MET A 45 2.23 4.55 -5.87
CA MET A 45 2.66 5.75 -6.58
C MET A 45 2.33 5.65 -8.07
N ALA A 46 2.67 4.52 -8.69
CA ALA A 46 2.46 4.28 -10.11
C ALA A 46 2.43 2.77 -10.41
N VAL A 47 1.86 2.40 -11.56
CA VAL A 47 1.91 1.04 -12.09
C VAL A 47 2.59 1.09 -13.46
N ASP A 48 3.64 0.30 -13.64
CA ASP A 48 4.39 0.24 -14.90
C ASP A 48 3.63 -0.53 -15.98
N ASP A 49 4.04 -0.35 -17.24
CA ASP A 49 3.47 -1.04 -18.41
C ASP A 49 3.66 -2.57 -18.40
N ILE A 50 4.49 -3.07 -17.47
CA ILE A 50 4.73 -4.50 -17.23
C ILE A 50 3.73 -5.07 -16.19
N GLY A 51 3.03 -4.20 -15.42
CA GLY A 51 2.10 -4.60 -14.37
C GLY A 51 2.71 -4.65 -12.95
N THR A 52 3.89 -4.07 -12.76
CA THR A 52 4.53 -3.90 -11.44
C THR A 52 3.99 -2.64 -10.78
N LEU A 53 3.58 -2.75 -9.51
CA LEU A 53 3.07 -1.64 -8.72
C LEU A 53 4.19 -1.02 -7.90
N HIS A 54 4.58 0.21 -8.24
CA HIS A 54 5.53 0.99 -7.44
C HIS A 54 4.83 1.56 -6.23
N CYS A 55 5.22 1.08 -5.05
CA CYS A 55 4.61 1.47 -3.79
C CYS A 55 5.65 2.06 -2.85
N ARG A 56 5.27 3.13 -2.16
CA ARG A 56 6.09 3.77 -1.13
C ARG A 56 5.60 3.32 0.25
N PHE A 57 6.41 2.54 0.95
CA PHE A 57 6.14 2.08 2.30
C PHE A 57 6.43 3.16 3.35
N ASP A 58 5.73 3.10 4.47
CA ASP A 58 5.91 4.04 5.59
C ASP A 58 7.27 3.92 6.25
N ASN A 59 7.93 2.77 6.10
CA ASN A 59 9.32 2.55 6.53
C ASN A 59 10.34 3.36 5.70
N GLY A 60 9.88 4.30 4.85
CA GLY A 60 10.72 5.12 3.99
C GLY A 60 11.31 4.39 2.78
N ARG A 61 10.94 3.12 2.58
CA ARG A 61 11.38 2.31 1.44
C ARG A 61 10.36 2.39 0.32
N SER A 62 10.82 2.53 -0.92
CA SER A 62 10.00 2.35 -2.12
C SER A 62 10.33 1.01 -2.75
N LEU A 63 9.32 0.18 -2.98
CA LEU A 63 9.50 -1.13 -3.61
C LEU A 63 8.41 -1.38 -4.66
N GLY A 64 8.78 -2.13 -5.70
CA GLY A 64 7.83 -2.65 -6.68
C GLY A 64 7.20 -3.93 -6.16
N LEU A 65 5.87 -4.04 -6.26
CA LEU A 65 5.12 -5.24 -5.96
C LEU A 65 4.60 -5.87 -7.23
N ILE A 66 4.71 -7.20 -7.33
CA ILE A 66 4.25 -7.98 -8.46
C ILE A 66 3.02 -8.78 -8.00
N PRO A 67 1.81 -8.55 -8.55
CA PRO A 67 0.59 -9.29 -8.17
C PRO A 67 0.71 -10.81 -8.26
N SER A 68 1.64 -11.30 -9.08
CA SER A 68 1.89 -12.73 -9.28
C SER A 68 2.87 -13.35 -8.28
N GLU A 69 3.68 -12.54 -7.59
CA GLU A 69 4.70 -13.03 -6.65
C GLU A 69 4.45 -12.55 -5.21
N ASP A 70 4.00 -11.31 -5.04
CA ASP A 70 3.79 -10.68 -3.75
C ASP A 70 2.34 -10.82 -3.28
N SER A 71 2.18 -11.09 -1.99
CA SER A 71 0.86 -11.10 -1.34
C SER A 71 0.61 -9.76 -0.66
N PHE A 72 -0.29 -8.96 -1.24
CA PHE A 72 -0.70 -7.67 -0.69
C PHE A 72 -2.21 -7.47 -0.79
N ARG A 73 -2.75 -6.66 0.12
CA ARG A 73 -4.15 -6.25 0.12
C ARG A 73 -4.28 -4.74 -0.01
N LYS A 74 -5.35 -4.27 -0.64
CA LYS A 74 -5.73 -2.86 -0.60
C LYS A 74 -6.30 -2.56 0.78
N LEU A 75 -5.84 -1.48 1.39
CA LEU A 75 -6.51 -0.90 2.55
C LEU A 75 -7.47 0.15 2.00
N THR A 76 -8.76 -0.01 2.27
CA THR A 76 -9.78 1.00 1.92
C THR A 76 -9.60 2.23 2.79
N GLU A 77 -9.96 3.39 2.25
CA GLU A 77 -9.90 4.69 2.94
C GLU A 77 -10.65 4.68 4.29
N GLU A 78 -11.65 3.79 4.41
CA GLU A 78 -12.43 3.53 5.61
C GLU A 78 -11.58 2.96 6.77
N GLU A 79 -10.67 2.00 6.55
CA GLU A 79 -9.78 1.48 7.60
C GLU A 79 -8.65 2.48 7.96
N LEU A 80 -8.36 3.45 7.06
CA LEU A 80 -7.34 4.48 7.30
C LEU A 80 -7.89 5.65 8.13
N ALA A 81 -9.18 5.93 8.02
CA ALA A 81 -9.87 6.95 8.82
C ALA A 81 -10.00 6.53 10.29
N GLU A 82 -10.31 5.26 10.56
CA GLU A 82 -10.44 4.73 11.93
C GLU A 82 -9.15 4.89 12.75
N GLU A 83 -7.97 4.76 12.14
CA GLU A 83 -6.69 4.99 12.84
C GLU A 83 -6.35 6.47 13.07
N GLN A 84 -6.88 7.39 12.25
CA GLN A 84 -6.71 8.83 12.49
C GLN A 84 -7.63 9.33 13.60
N GLU A 85 -8.78 8.71 13.81
CA GLU A 85 -9.67 9.01 14.94
C GLU A 85 -9.10 8.50 16.27
N GLU A 86 -8.54 7.28 16.34
CA GLU A 86 -7.97 6.75 17.59
C GLU A 86 -6.78 7.58 18.15
N ASN A 87 -6.05 8.31 17.30
CA ASN A 87 -4.94 9.17 17.75
C ASN A 87 -5.39 10.59 18.19
N GLN A 88 -6.65 10.98 17.96
CA GLN A 88 -7.15 12.30 18.35
C GLN A 88 -7.83 12.35 19.73
N ASP A 89 -8.11 11.19 20.35
CA ASP A 89 -8.85 11.11 21.62
C ASP A 89 -7.97 11.14 22.88
N MET A 90 -6.65 11.36 22.78
CA MET A 90 -5.72 11.31 23.92
C MET A 90 -5.12 12.67 24.34
N ASP A 91 -5.69 13.81 23.93
CA ASP A 91 -5.20 15.15 24.31
C ASP A 91 -6.29 16.09 24.91
N GLU A 92 -7.33 15.56 25.56
CA GLU A 92 -8.36 16.38 26.27
C GLU A 92 -8.41 16.13 27.80
N ASP A 93 -7.27 15.89 28.46
CA ASP A 93 -7.20 15.93 29.93
C ASP A 93 -6.02 16.80 30.43
N CYS A 94 -6.14 18.12 30.24
CA CYS A 94 -5.46 19.04 31.15
C CYS A 94 -6.37 20.24 31.48
N PRO A 95 -7.38 20.05 32.35
CA PRO A 95 -8.02 21.19 32.98
C PRO A 95 -6.98 21.85 33.88
N SER A 96 -6.49 23.01 33.45
CA SER A 96 -5.62 23.88 34.22
C SER A 96 -6.24 24.12 35.60
N MET A 97 -5.75 23.43 36.63
CA MET A 97 -6.16 23.75 37.99
C MET A 97 -5.27 24.89 38.49
N ARG A 98 -5.78 26.11 38.27
CA ARG A 98 -5.45 27.27 39.09
C ARG A 98 -5.56 26.88 40.57
N MET A 99 -4.48 27.08 41.33
CA MET A 99 -4.49 27.74 42.65
C MET A 99 -3.05 28.02 43.11
#